data_AF-A0A956L2K6-F1
#
_entry.id   AF-A0A956L2K6-F1
#
_cell.length_a   1.000
_cell.length_b   1.000
_cell.length_c   1.000
_cell.angle_alpha   90.00
_cell.angle_beta   90.00
_cell.angle_gamma   90.00
#
_symmetry.space_group_name_H-M   'P 1'
#
loop_
_entity.id
_entity.type
_entity.pdbx_description
1 polymer ?
#
loop_
_entity_poly.entity_id
_entity_poly.type
_entity_poly.pdbx_seq_one_letter_code
_entity_poly.pdbx_strand_id
1 'polypeptide(L)'
;MFGSRLTIAWGLSALLLAGCQGASGDGDGDDGPASTDDGPVNLDCEGANSVLAGHAVIESEADLAALDGVRAIEGELQIDKTSFTDLDALGCIEEVGSHLTIFGNTALTDVSGLSSLQRVGGDFIFSDNTALVDFDGAPALTEVGNSLIIHDDDAMTGISGLGSLATIGAAINIRSNDALLHIDGLRGLRSVGGQLAITQNPNLCISSVNQVGAGITDPATIPDNWSTRSNDDDC
;
A
#
# COMPACT_ATOMS: atom_id res chain seq x y z
N MET A 1 -20.40 21.17 0.31
CA MET A 1 -21.56 20.45 -0.27
C MET A 1 -21.16 19.94 -1.65
N PHE A 2 -20.52 18.78 -1.67
CA PHE A 2 -20.65 17.74 -2.69
C PHE A 2 -20.14 16.51 -1.95
N GLY A 3 -21.08 15.73 -1.40
CA GLY A 3 -20.77 14.38 -0.96
C GLY A 3 -20.78 13.53 -2.21
N SER A 4 -19.61 13.05 -2.60
CA SER A 4 -19.49 12.10 -3.70
C SER A 4 -19.94 10.78 -3.12
N ARG A 5 -21.20 10.41 -3.38
CA ARG A 5 -21.64 9.06 -3.08
C ARG A 5 -20.69 8.10 -3.78
N LEU A 6 -20.17 7.13 -3.02
CA LEU A 6 -19.58 5.90 -3.51
C LEU A 6 -20.25 5.47 -4.82
N THR A 7 -19.51 5.58 -5.92
CA THR A 7 -19.96 5.06 -7.21
C THR A 7 -19.25 3.73 -7.43
N ILE A 8 -19.55 2.73 -6.59
CA ILE A 8 -19.26 1.35 -6.97
C ILE A 8 -20.18 1.04 -8.14
N ALA A 9 -19.66 1.19 -9.35
CA ALA A 9 -20.34 0.78 -10.56
C ALA A 9 -20.28 -0.75 -10.63
N TRP A 10 -21.15 -1.43 -9.89
CA TRP A 10 -21.38 -2.86 -10.09
C TRP A 10 -21.76 -3.06 -11.56
N GLY A 11 -20.81 -3.53 -12.37
CA GLY A 11 -21.14 -4.12 -13.66
C GLY A 11 -22.18 -5.21 -13.40
N LEU A 12 -23.34 -5.13 -14.06
CA LEU A 12 -24.47 -6.05 -13.90
C LEU A 12 -24.05 -7.52 -14.03
N SER A 13 -23.62 -8.14 -12.94
CA SER A 13 -23.60 -9.59 -12.67
C SER A 13 -22.93 -9.87 -11.31
N ALA A 14 -23.61 -9.52 -10.22
CA ALA A 14 -23.46 -10.26 -8.97
C ALA A 14 -24.78 -10.18 -8.21
N LEU A 15 -25.44 -11.34 -8.16
CA LEU A 15 -26.70 -11.55 -7.46
C LEU A 15 -26.42 -11.38 -5.95
N LEU A 16 -27.02 -10.36 -5.33
CA LEU A 16 -27.14 -10.32 -3.87
C LEU A 16 -28.01 -11.51 -3.44
N LEU A 17 -27.42 -12.52 -2.79
CA LEU A 17 -28.15 -13.48 -1.97
C LEU A 17 -27.20 -14.20 -1.00
N ALA A 18 -27.38 -13.86 0.28
CA ALA A 18 -27.21 -14.65 1.51
C ALA A 18 -25.87 -15.39 1.69
N GLY A 19 -25.12 -15.23 2.77
CA GLY A 19 -25.47 -14.84 4.13
C GLY A 19 -24.54 -15.66 5.03
N CYS A 20 -23.80 -15.01 5.92
CA CYS A 20 -23.03 -15.72 6.94
C CYS A 20 -24.00 -16.43 7.89
N GLN A 21 -24.33 -17.68 7.56
CA GLN A 21 -24.93 -18.63 8.48
C GLN A 21 -23.79 -19.37 9.17
N GLY A 22 -23.67 -19.20 10.49
CA GLY A 22 -22.78 -20.02 11.29
C GLY A 22 -23.09 -21.51 11.13
N ALA A 23 -22.02 -22.32 11.16
CA ALA A 23 -22.10 -23.74 11.42
C ALA A 23 -21.23 -24.04 12.64
N SER A 24 -21.91 -24.23 13.77
CA SER A 24 -21.40 -24.84 14.99
C SER A 24 -21.52 -26.37 14.93
N GLY A 25 -20.49 -27.07 15.43
CA GLY A 25 -20.48 -28.50 15.84
C GLY A 25 -20.03 -29.46 14.74
N ASP A 26 -19.05 -30.36 14.91
CA ASP A 26 -18.51 -31.08 16.07
C ASP A 26 -17.00 -31.33 15.80
N GLY A 27 -16.03 -31.30 16.70
CA GLY A 27 -15.97 -31.88 18.04
C GLY A 27 -14.86 -32.95 18.07
N ASP A 28 -13.61 -32.54 18.31
CA ASP A 28 -12.55 -33.39 18.87
C ASP A 28 -11.59 -32.51 19.66
N GLY A 29 -11.50 -32.77 20.97
CA GLY A 29 -10.82 -31.91 21.93
C GLY A 29 -9.30 -32.05 21.91
N ASP A 30 -8.63 -30.90 21.95
CA ASP A 30 -7.32 -30.75 22.57
C ASP A 30 -7.28 -29.37 23.24
N ASP A 31 -7.36 -29.36 24.57
CA ASP A 31 -7.29 -28.16 25.39
C ASP A 31 -5.84 -27.65 25.44
N GLY A 32 -5.41 -26.98 24.36
CA GLY A 32 -4.27 -26.08 24.39
C GLY A 32 -4.67 -24.75 25.04
N PRO A 33 -3.78 -24.06 25.78
CA PRO A 33 -4.12 -22.75 26.34
C PRO A 33 -4.48 -21.81 25.18
N ALA A 34 -5.67 -21.22 25.26
CA ALA A 34 -6.14 -20.20 24.33
C ALA A 34 -5.03 -19.16 24.14
N SER A 35 -4.44 -19.14 22.95
CA SER A 35 -3.65 -18.02 22.51
C SER A 35 -4.62 -16.84 22.44
N THR A 36 -4.50 -15.91 23.38
CA THR A 36 -4.85 -14.51 23.11
C THR A 36 -3.80 -14.01 22.14
N ASP A 37 -3.94 -14.46 20.90
CA ASP A 37 -3.29 -13.91 19.73
C ASP A 37 -3.96 -12.55 19.49
N ASP A 38 -3.57 -11.57 20.31
CA ASP A 38 -3.77 -10.15 20.02
C ASP A 38 -2.72 -9.72 18.97
N GLY A 39 -2.59 -10.51 17.90
CA GLY A 39 -1.94 -10.14 16.66
C GLY A 39 -2.88 -9.27 15.81
N PRO A 40 -2.37 -8.59 14.77
CA PRO A 40 -3.18 -7.71 13.93
C PRO A 40 -4.39 -8.50 13.45
N VAL A 41 -5.57 -7.87 13.54
CA VAL A 41 -6.87 -8.45 13.19
C VAL A 41 -6.70 -9.44 12.04
N ASN A 42 -6.83 -10.73 12.35
CA ASN A 42 -7.00 -11.75 11.32
C ASN A 42 -8.38 -11.47 10.70
N LEU A 43 -8.44 -10.49 9.78
CA LEU A 43 -9.48 -10.45 8.78
C LEU A 43 -9.39 -11.80 8.13
N ASP A 44 -10.31 -12.67 8.52
CA ASP A 44 -10.39 -13.98 7.97
C ASP A 44 -10.79 -13.81 6.52
N CYS A 45 -9.75 -13.74 5.71
CA CYS A 45 -9.87 -13.61 4.29
C CYS A 45 -10.37 -14.94 3.68
N GLU A 46 -10.65 -15.99 4.46
CA GLU A 46 -11.35 -17.18 4.00
C GLU A 46 -12.72 -16.82 3.42
N GLY A 47 -12.84 -17.03 2.11
CA GLY A 47 -14.08 -16.73 1.37
C GLY A 47 -14.08 -15.40 0.62
N ALA A 48 -13.12 -14.51 0.87
CA ALA A 48 -12.90 -13.35 0.01
C ALA A 48 -12.42 -13.85 -1.37
N ASN A 49 -13.23 -13.62 -2.40
CA ASN A 49 -12.96 -14.04 -3.77
C ASN A 49 -13.69 -13.15 -4.80
N SER A 50 -14.24 -12.02 -4.37
CA SER A 50 -14.95 -11.12 -5.27
C SER A 50 -13.97 -10.16 -5.95
N VAL A 51 -14.29 -9.82 -7.20
CA VAL A 51 -13.57 -8.82 -7.98
C VAL A 51 -14.50 -7.64 -8.17
N LEU A 52 -14.05 -6.46 -7.74
CA LEU A 52 -14.75 -5.22 -7.98
C LEU A 52 -14.43 -4.73 -9.40
N ALA A 53 -15.39 -4.90 -10.30
CA ALA A 53 -15.31 -4.31 -11.63
C ALA A 53 -15.50 -2.79 -11.51
N GLY A 54 -14.47 -2.00 -11.82
CA GLY A 54 -14.50 -0.54 -11.73
C GLY A 54 -13.57 0.04 -10.65
N HIS A 55 -13.78 1.31 -10.31
CA HIS A 55 -13.00 2.03 -9.31
C HIS A 55 -13.70 2.07 -7.95
N ALA A 56 -12.91 2.20 -6.88
CA ALA A 56 -13.34 2.40 -5.51
C ALA A 56 -12.80 3.74 -5.02
N VAL A 57 -13.69 4.62 -4.56
CA VAL A 57 -13.33 5.87 -3.88
C VAL A 57 -13.88 5.76 -2.47
N ILE A 58 -12.99 5.81 -1.48
CA ILE A 58 -13.30 5.62 -0.07
C ILE A 58 -13.33 6.98 0.61
N GLU A 59 -14.53 7.44 0.96
CA GLU A 59 -14.74 8.70 1.68
C GLU A 59 -15.31 8.45 3.10
N SER A 60 -15.74 7.22 3.40
CA SER A 60 -16.43 6.87 4.64
C SER A 60 -16.28 5.40 5.04
N GLU A 61 -16.55 5.10 6.31
CA GLU A 61 -16.59 3.72 6.86
C GLU A 61 -17.55 2.80 6.08
N ALA A 62 -18.62 3.36 5.50
CA ALA A 62 -19.55 2.60 4.70
C ALA A 62 -18.93 2.14 3.37
N ASP A 63 -17.96 2.89 2.85
CA ASP A 63 -17.24 2.56 1.61
C ASP A 63 -16.22 1.45 1.89
N LEU A 64 -15.53 1.51 3.02
CA LEU A 64 -14.66 0.42 3.51
C LEU A 64 -15.46 -0.86 3.73
N ALA A 65 -16.61 -0.78 4.39
CA ALA A 65 -17.48 -1.94 4.61
C ALA A 65 -18.03 -2.54 3.28
N ALA A 66 -18.12 -1.75 2.22
CA ALA A 66 -18.53 -2.23 0.90
C ALA A 66 -17.43 -3.03 0.17
N LEU A 67 -16.19 -3.00 0.67
CA LEU A 67 -15.07 -3.80 0.18
C LEU A 67 -14.93 -5.15 0.91
N ASP A 68 -15.83 -5.46 1.84
CA ASP A 68 -15.83 -6.76 2.52
C ASP A 68 -15.94 -7.92 1.51
N GLY A 69 -15.02 -8.88 1.62
CA GLY A 69 -14.91 -10.01 0.70
C GLY A 69 -14.33 -9.70 -0.70
N VAL A 70 -13.84 -8.47 -0.95
CA VAL A 70 -13.15 -8.08 -2.19
C VAL A 70 -11.68 -8.49 -2.13
N ARG A 71 -11.23 -9.17 -3.18
CA ARG A 71 -9.84 -9.61 -3.39
C ARG A 71 -9.09 -8.76 -4.38
N ALA A 72 -9.78 -8.26 -5.39
CA ALA A 72 -9.18 -7.47 -6.45
C ALA A 72 -10.11 -6.35 -6.89
N ILE A 73 -9.54 -5.20 -7.21
CA ILE A 73 -10.24 -4.05 -7.79
C ILE A 73 -9.67 -3.88 -9.19
N GLU A 74 -10.48 -4.01 -10.24
CA GLU A 74 -9.98 -3.89 -11.62
C GLU A 74 -9.54 -2.45 -11.96
N GLY A 75 -10.18 -1.46 -11.34
CA GLY A 75 -9.90 -0.05 -11.54
C GLY A 75 -8.99 0.56 -10.48
N GLU A 76 -9.23 1.83 -10.20
CA GLU A 76 -8.49 2.63 -9.22
C GLU A 76 -9.05 2.42 -7.81
N LEU A 77 -8.18 2.40 -6.79
CA LEU A 77 -8.54 2.51 -5.39
C LEU A 77 -8.01 3.85 -4.85
N GLN A 78 -8.91 4.73 -4.43
CA GLN A 78 -8.60 6.07 -3.94
C GLN A 78 -9.11 6.25 -2.52
N ILE A 79 -8.24 6.67 -1.60
CA ILE A 79 -8.52 6.92 -0.19
C ILE A 79 -7.96 8.30 0.14
N ASP A 80 -8.84 9.30 0.11
CA ASP A 80 -8.42 10.69 0.10
C ASP A 80 -9.11 11.51 1.20
N LYS A 81 -8.32 12.24 2.00
CA LYS A 81 -8.81 13.21 2.99
C LYS A 81 -9.81 12.62 3.98
N THR A 82 -9.59 11.37 4.36
CA THR A 82 -10.41 10.66 5.34
C THR A 82 -9.91 10.92 6.76
N SER A 83 -10.72 10.54 7.74
CA SER A 83 -10.35 10.56 9.16
C SER A 83 -9.94 9.19 9.68
N PHE A 84 -9.63 8.23 8.80
CA PHE A 84 -9.25 6.88 9.21
C PHE A 84 -7.87 6.90 9.89
N THR A 85 -7.72 6.05 10.90
CA THR A 85 -6.46 5.83 11.62
C THR A 85 -5.68 4.64 11.07
N ASP A 86 -6.37 3.72 10.43
CA ASP A 86 -5.87 2.47 9.88
C ASP A 86 -6.60 2.14 8.57
N LEU A 87 -6.12 1.11 7.87
CA LEU A 87 -6.71 0.61 6.63
C LEU A 87 -7.09 -0.87 6.74
N ASP A 88 -7.34 -1.38 7.95
CA ASP A 88 -7.48 -2.83 8.21
C ASP A 88 -8.56 -3.49 7.35
N ALA A 89 -9.63 -2.75 7.03
CA ALA A 89 -10.70 -3.21 6.14
C ALA A 89 -10.22 -3.58 4.72
N LEU A 90 -9.02 -3.15 4.31
CA LEU A 90 -8.41 -3.50 3.03
C LEU A 90 -7.58 -4.79 3.09
N GLY A 91 -7.50 -5.44 4.26
CA GLY A 91 -6.59 -6.56 4.55
C GLY A 91 -6.68 -7.75 3.60
N CYS A 92 -7.79 -7.88 2.86
CA CYS A 92 -8.02 -8.95 1.90
C CYS A 92 -7.73 -8.58 0.44
N ILE A 93 -7.45 -7.30 0.12
CA ILE A 93 -7.19 -6.86 -1.25
C ILE A 93 -5.76 -7.25 -1.65
N GLU A 94 -5.67 -8.08 -2.69
CA GLU A 94 -4.42 -8.57 -3.27
C GLU A 94 -4.01 -7.79 -4.53
N GLU A 95 -4.96 -7.24 -5.27
CA GLU A 95 -4.66 -6.54 -6.53
C GLU A 95 -5.51 -5.27 -6.71
N VAL A 96 -4.83 -4.19 -7.14
CA VAL A 96 -5.46 -3.00 -7.72
C VAL A 96 -5.01 -2.90 -9.16
N GLY A 97 -5.93 -3.02 -10.12
CA GLY A 97 -5.62 -3.13 -11.55
C GLY A 97 -5.16 -1.82 -12.18
N SER A 98 -5.50 -0.68 -11.58
CA SER A 98 -5.07 0.67 -11.99
C SER A 98 -4.26 1.34 -10.87
N HIS A 99 -4.56 2.60 -10.55
CA HIS A 99 -3.85 3.38 -9.53
C HIS A 99 -4.34 3.03 -8.11
N LEU A 100 -3.41 3.04 -7.14
CA LEU A 100 -3.70 3.09 -5.72
C LEU A 100 -3.26 4.46 -5.20
N THR A 101 -4.21 5.27 -4.74
CA THR A 101 -3.95 6.62 -4.21
C THR A 101 -4.38 6.67 -2.75
N ILE A 102 -3.43 7.00 -1.86
CA ILE A 102 -3.68 7.25 -0.43
C ILE A 102 -3.17 8.66 -0.14
N PHE A 103 -4.07 9.63 -0.11
CA PHE A 103 -3.71 11.05 -0.11
C PHE A 103 -4.39 11.88 0.99
N GLY A 104 -3.63 12.66 1.74
CA GLY A 104 -4.20 13.66 2.65
C GLY A 104 -4.91 13.08 3.86
N ASN A 105 -4.65 11.83 4.24
CA ASN A 105 -5.27 11.19 5.40
C ASN A 105 -4.45 11.53 6.65
N THR A 106 -4.59 12.74 7.16
CA THR A 106 -3.75 13.28 8.23
C THR A 106 -3.90 12.57 9.58
N ALA A 107 -4.89 11.69 9.73
CA ALA A 107 -5.11 10.86 10.93
C ALA A 107 -4.55 9.44 10.79
N LEU A 108 -4.11 9.05 9.58
CA LEU A 108 -3.67 7.70 9.26
C LEU A 108 -2.32 7.43 9.92
N THR A 109 -2.28 6.41 10.78
CA THR A 109 -1.08 6.00 11.53
C THR A 109 -0.68 4.55 11.27
N ASP A 110 -1.54 3.79 10.60
CA ASP A 110 -1.35 2.36 10.35
C ASP A 110 -1.76 2.02 8.91
N VAL A 111 -0.90 1.31 8.19
CA VAL A 111 -1.15 0.85 6.82
C VAL A 111 -1.08 -0.67 6.69
N SER A 112 -1.03 -1.40 7.82
CA SER A 112 -0.92 -2.87 7.87
C SER A 112 -2.10 -3.60 7.20
N GLY A 113 -3.23 -2.91 7.04
CA GLY A 113 -4.33 -3.34 6.18
C GLY A 113 -3.97 -3.52 4.70
N LEU A 114 -2.79 -3.12 4.22
CA LEU A 114 -2.29 -3.42 2.87
C LEU A 114 -1.48 -4.73 2.80
N SER A 115 -1.47 -5.53 3.87
CA SER A 115 -0.55 -6.67 4.02
C SER A 115 -0.67 -7.76 2.96
N SER A 116 -1.87 -7.93 2.39
CA SER A 116 -2.14 -8.88 1.32
C SER A 116 -1.89 -8.32 -0.09
N LEU A 117 -1.66 -7.02 -0.24
CA LEU A 117 -1.53 -6.36 -1.53
C LEU A 117 -0.27 -6.88 -2.25
N GLN A 118 -0.45 -7.54 -3.40
CA GLN A 118 0.60 -8.15 -4.20
C GLN A 118 0.95 -7.33 -5.44
N ARG A 119 -0.02 -6.62 -6.02
CA ARG A 119 0.16 -5.87 -7.27
C ARG A 119 -0.66 -4.59 -7.33
N VAL A 120 -0.03 -3.52 -7.82
CA VAL A 120 -0.71 -2.29 -8.29
C VAL A 120 -0.40 -2.14 -9.78
N GLY A 121 -1.42 -2.12 -10.64
CA GLY A 121 -1.22 -2.12 -12.09
C GLY A 121 -0.81 -0.76 -12.68
N GLY A 122 -1.11 0.32 -11.97
CA GLY A 122 -0.77 1.70 -12.33
C GLY A 122 0.23 2.33 -11.36
N ASP A 123 -0.04 3.59 -10.99
CA ASP A 123 0.76 4.29 -9.98
C ASP A 123 0.33 3.89 -8.57
N PHE A 124 1.30 3.73 -7.68
CA PHE A 124 1.07 3.74 -6.25
C PHE A 124 1.50 5.09 -5.69
N ILE A 125 0.51 5.90 -5.31
CA ILE A 125 0.68 7.25 -4.78
C ILE A 125 0.35 7.24 -3.30
N PHE A 126 1.33 7.60 -2.48
CA PHE A 126 1.18 7.81 -1.04
C PHE A 126 1.68 9.21 -0.72
N SER A 127 0.82 10.10 -0.23
CA SER A 127 1.22 11.49 -0.01
C SER A 127 0.35 12.23 1.00
N ASP A 128 0.93 13.20 1.72
CA ASP A 128 0.22 14.08 2.65
C ASP A 128 -0.49 13.30 3.79
N ASN A 129 0.06 12.15 4.19
CA ASN A 129 -0.40 11.34 5.31
C ASN A 129 0.49 11.63 6.54
N THR A 130 0.41 12.87 7.01
CA THR A 130 1.36 13.49 7.96
C THR A 130 1.47 12.84 9.34
N ALA A 131 0.65 11.85 9.67
CA ALA A 131 0.69 11.15 10.97
C ALA A 131 1.38 9.78 10.89
N LEU A 132 1.60 9.22 9.70
CA LEU A 132 2.24 7.92 9.54
C LEU A 132 3.75 8.02 9.80
N VAL A 133 4.26 7.18 10.70
CA VAL A 133 5.67 7.20 11.14
C VAL A 133 6.54 6.20 10.39
N ASP A 134 6.00 5.06 9.98
CA ASP A 134 6.71 4.07 9.16
C ASP A 134 5.73 3.50 8.12
N PHE A 135 6.20 3.38 6.89
CA PHE A 135 5.47 2.64 5.87
C PHE A 135 5.90 1.17 5.95
N ASP A 136 5.14 0.35 6.69
CA ASP A 136 5.43 -1.07 6.95
C ASP A 136 4.36 -2.04 6.40
N GLY A 137 3.32 -1.49 5.76
CA GLY A 137 2.06 -2.20 5.55
C GLY A 137 1.91 -3.09 4.31
N ALA A 138 2.83 -3.06 3.33
CA ALA A 138 2.66 -3.77 2.05
C ALA A 138 3.73 -4.85 1.76
N PRO A 139 4.08 -5.76 2.71
CA PRO A 139 5.19 -6.69 2.59
C PRO A 139 5.02 -7.72 1.46
N ALA A 140 3.79 -7.97 0.98
CA ALA A 140 3.51 -8.87 -0.13
C ALA A 140 3.61 -8.20 -1.51
N LEU A 141 3.76 -6.87 -1.59
CA LEU A 141 3.73 -6.13 -2.85
C LEU A 141 4.98 -6.47 -3.66
N THR A 142 4.79 -7.03 -4.86
CA THR A 142 5.89 -7.47 -5.74
C THR A 142 6.07 -6.58 -6.96
N GLU A 143 5.01 -5.90 -7.39
CA GLU A 143 4.99 -5.12 -8.63
C GLU A 143 4.13 -3.86 -8.50
N VAL A 144 4.69 -2.73 -8.99
CA VAL A 144 3.97 -1.51 -9.33
C VAL A 144 4.11 -1.28 -10.83
N GLY A 145 3.01 -1.33 -11.57
CA GLY A 145 3.01 -1.34 -13.03
C GLY A 145 3.45 -0.02 -13.66
N ASN A 146 3.33 1.11 -12.95
CA ASN A 146 3.82 2.41 -13.40
C ASN A 146 4.81 3.03 -12.40
N SER A 147 4.39 3.99 -11.57
CA SER A 147 5.31 4.71 -10.66
C SER A 147 4.98 4.50 -9.19
N LEU A 148 6.03 4.39 -8.37
CA LEU A 148 5.91 4.54 -6.92
C LEU A 148 6.20 6.00 -6.56
N ILE A 149 5.23 6.66 -5.95
CA ILE A 149 5.26 8.08 -5.64
C ILE A 149 4.97 8.25 -4.14
N ILE A 150 5.97 8.68 -3.36
CA ILE A 150 5.88 8.91 -1.91
C ILE A 150 6.37 10.32 -1.60
N HIS A 151 5.50 11.22 -1.13
CA HIS A 151 5.93 12.58 -0.83
C HIS A 151 5.05 13.37 0.14
N ASP A 152 5.69 14.36 0.76
CA ASP A 152 5.07 15.29 1.69
C ASP A 152 4.47 14.54 2.92
N ASP A 153 5.13 13.47 3.37
CA ASP A 153 4.80 12.69 4.58
C ASP A 153 5.77 13.03 5.72
N ASP A 154 5.64 14.23 6.28
CA ASP A 154 6.64 14.86 7.18
C ASP A 154 7.01 14.06 8.44
N ALA A 155 6.13 13.17 8.93
CA ALA A 155 6.39 12.33 10.10
C ALA A 155 7.03 10.98 9.77
N MET A 156 7.07 10.59 8.49
CA MET A 156 7.55 9.29 8.05
C MET A 156 9.06 9.20 8.24
N THR A 157 9.48 8.27 9.09
CA THR A 157 10.88 7.98 9.42
C THR A 157 11.44 6.83 8.60
N GLY A 158 10.58 5.96 8.06
CA GLY A 158 11.00 4.76 7.36
C GLY A 158 10.05 4.34 6.24
N ILE A 159 10.65 3.66 5.26
CA ILE A 159 9.93 2.78 4.33
C ILE A 159 10.53 1.38 4.54
N SER A 160 9.83 0.54 5.30
CA SER A 160 10.28 -0.80 5.69
C SER A 160 9.44 -1.93 5.07
N GLY A 161 8.17 -1.65 4.76
CA GLY A 161 7.15 -2.60 4.34
C GLY A 161 7.13 -2.98 2.87
N LEU A 162 8.13 -2.58 2.07
CA LEU A 162 8.18 -2.87 0.62
C LEU A 162 9.19 -3.97 0.25
N GLY A 163 9.57 -4.82 1.21
CA GLY A 163 10.67 -5.78 1.08
C GLY A 163 10.58 -6.76 -0.11
N SER A 164 9.37 -7.07 -0.58
CA SER A 164 9.13 -7.97 -1.72
C SER A 164 9.05 -7.26 -3.07
N LEU A 165 9.03 -5.92 -3.08
CA LEU A 165 8.84 -5.14 -4.29
C LEU A 165 10.05 -5.32 -5.22
N ALA A 166 9.81 -5.97 -6.36
CA ALA A 166 10.86 -6.37 -7.29
C ALA A 166 10.91 -5.47 -8.53
N THR A 167 9.74 -4.99 -9.00
CA THR A 167 9.61 -4.29 -10.28
C THR A 167 8.74 -3.04 -10.16
N ILE A 168 9.21 -1.96 -10.76
CA ILE A 168 8.46 -0.71 -10.98
C ILE A 168 8.52 -0.38 -12.47
N GLY A 169 7.36 -0.27 -13.13
CA GLY A 169 7.31 -0.17 -14.58
C GLY A 169 7.88 1.12 -15.17
N ALA A 170 7.83 2.23 -14.45
CA ALA A 170 8.23 3.55 -14.97
C ALA A 170 9.18 4.31 -14.05
N ALA A 171 8.77 4.70 -12.84
CA ALA A 171 9.58 5.62 -12.03
C ALA A 171 9.40 5.46 -10.52
N ILE A 172 10.44 5.83 -9.79
CA ILE A 172 10.39 6.07 -8.35
C ILE A 172 10.49 7.58 -8.13
N ASN A 173 9.56 8.12 -7.35
CA ASN A 173 9.60 9.48 -6.86
C ASN A 173 9.40 9.48 -5.34
N ILE A 174 10.49 9.63 -4.58
CA ILE A 174 10.43 9.76 -3.11
C ILE A 174 10.99 11.12 -2.76
N ARG A 175 10.14 12.05 -2.32
CA ARG A 175 10.57 13.42 -2.10
C ARG A 175 9.85 14.13 -0.96
N SER A 176 10.49 15.15 -0.41
CA SER A 176 9.88 15.99 0.62
C SER A 176 9.37 15.22 1.84
N ASN A 177 10.10 14.18 2.28
CA ASN A 177 9.80 13.47 3.51
C ASN A 177 10.90 13.81 4.52
N ASP A 178 10.73 14.94 5.23
CA ASP A 178 11.78 15.55 6.03
C ASP A 178 12.30 14.64 7.14
N ALA A 179 11.44 13.85 7.78
CA ALA A 179 11.83 12.91 8.85
C ALA A 179 12.40 11.57 8.33
N LEU A 180 12.40 11.31 7.03
CA LEU A 180 12.73 10.00 6.46
C LEU A 180 14.21 9.69 6.69
N LEU A 181 14.49 8.59 7.40
CA LEU A 181 15.85 8.16 7.77
C LEU A 181 16.36 7.02 6.90
N HIS A 182 15.46 6.11 6.48
CA HIS A 182 15.84 4.92 5.71
C HIS A 182 14.74 4.46 4.75
N ILE A 183 15.17 3.82 3.66
CA ILE A 183 14.31 3.23 2.64
C ILE A 183 14.63 1.74 2.44
N ASP A 184 15.01 1.07 3.52
CA ASP A 184 15.53 -0.29 3.53
C ASP A 184 14.54 -1.33 2.96
N GLY A 185 13.24 -1.04 3.02
CA GLY A 185 12.19 -1.83 2.37
C GLY A 185 12.39 -1.94 0.85
N LEU A 186 13.05 -0.98 0.20
CA LEU A 186 13.27 -1.01 -1.25
C LEU A 186 14.52 -1.80 -1.68
N ARG A 187 15.27 -2.41 -0.75
CA ARG A 187 16.47 -3.23 -1.10
C ARG A 187 16.16 -4.45 -1.97
N GLY A 188 14.90 -4.90 -1.98
CA GLY A 188 14.41 -5.98 -2.83
C GLY A 188 14.33 -5.62 -4.32
N LEU A 189 14.31 -4.32 -4.65
CA LEU A 189 14.02 -3.83 -5.99
C LEU A 189 15.12 -4.22 -6.99
N ARG A 190 14.69 -4.65 -8.19
CA ARG A 190 15.58 -5.15 -9.26
C ARG A 190 15.41 -4.41 -10.57
N SER A 191 14.20 -3.97 -10.89
CA SER A 191 13.88 -3.33 -12.17
C SER A 191 13.09 -2.03 -11.97
N VAL A 192 13.55 -0.96 -12.60
CA VAL A 192 12.85 0.32 -12.72
C VAL A 192 12.90 0.75 -14.17
N GLY A 193 11.76 0.79 -14.87
CA GLY A 193 11.74 1.06 -16.31
C GLY A 193 12.21 2.45 -16.74
N GLY A 194 12.48 3.35 -15.79
CA GLY A 194 12.85 4.74 -16.06
C GLY A 194 13.56 5.41 -14.90
N GLN A 195 12.97 6.49 -14.38
CA GLN A 195 13.66 7.41 -13.48
C GLN A 195 13.65 6.93 -12.03
N LEU A 196 14.80 7.03 -11.35
CA LEU A 196 14.88 7.05 -9.88
C LEU A 196 15.11 8.49 -9.42
N ALA A 197 14.11 9.08 -8.77
CA ALA A 197 14.19 10.39 -8.16
C ALA A 197 13.92 10.25 -6.66
N ILE A 198 14.97 10.26 -5.85
CA ILE A 198 14.88 10.26 -4.39
C ILE A 198 15.51 11.56 -3.92
N THR A 199 14.71 12.60 -3.71
CA THR A 199 15.24 13.96 -3.56
C THR A 199 14.54 14.73 -2.48
N GLN A 200 15.20 15.71 -1.86
CA GLN A 200 14.58 16.54 -0.82
C GLN A 200 14.10 15.72 0.38
N ASN A 201 14.90 14.75 0.84
CA ASN A 201 14.67 14.04 2.09
C ASN A 201 15.90 14.31 2.99
N PRO A 202 15.98 15.49 3.63
CA PRO A 202 17.21 16.01 4.24
C PRO A 202 17.82 15.14 5.34
N ASN A 203 17.07 14.22 5.96
CA ASN A 203 17.58 13.27 6.95
C ASN A 203 17.83 11.86 6.39
N LEU A 204 17.51 11.62 5.11
CA LEU A 204 17.67 10.31 4.49
C LEU A 204 19.13 10.14 4.10
N CYS A 205 19.76 9.12 4.67
CA CYS A 205 21.16 8.90 4.41
C CYS A 205 21.42 8.48 2.95
N ILE A 206 22.34 9.17 2.26
CA ILE A 206 22.70 8.87 0.87
C ILE A 206 23.21 7.43 0.70
N SER A 207 23.81 6.85 1.74
CA SER A 207 24.23 5.45 1.71
C SER A 207 23.07 4.46 1.61
N SER A 208 21.90 4.76 2.20
CA SER A 208 20.67 3.96 2.05
C SER A 208 20.17 4.03 0.61
N VAL A 209 20.17 5.22 0.01
CA VAL A 209 19.81 5.44 -1.40
C VAL A 209 20.73 4.66 -2.34
N ASN A 210 22.04 4.71 -2.10
CA ASN A 210 23.03 3.99 -2.90
C ASN A 210 22.86 2.46 -2.80
N GLN A 211 22.46 1.94 -1.64
CA GLN A 211 22.20 0.50 -1.47
C GLN A 211 20.99 0.04 -2.28
N VAL A 212 19.91 0.83 -2.30
CA VAL A 212 18.75 0.55 -3.15
C VAL A 212 19.16 0.62 -4.63
N GLY A 213 19.85 1.69 -5.03
CA GLY A 213 20.32 1.88 -6.40
C GLY A 213 21.22 0.74 -6.90
N ALA A 214 22.09 0.20 -6.04
CA ALA A 214 22.98 -0.92 -6.39
C ALA A 214 22.24 -2.25 -6.62
N GLY A 215 21.03 -2.41 -6.08
CA GLY A 215 20.18 -3.59 -6.31
C GLY A 215 19.45 -3.57 -7.65
N ILE A 216 19.26 -2.38 -8.24
CA ILE A 216 18.57 -2.19 -9.51
C ILE A 216 19.55 -2.54 -10.64
N THR A 217 19.21 -3.58 -11.39
CA THR A 217 20.04 -4.14 -12.47
C THR A 217 19.36 -4.08 -13.84
N ASP A 218 18.12 -3.62 -13.86
CA ASP A 218 17.33 -3.41 -15.06
C ASP A 218 16.71 -2.00 -15.06
N PRO A 219 17.05 -1.15 -16.05
CA PRO A 219 17.99 -1.41 -17.14
C PRO A 219 19.43 -1.58 -16.66
N ALA A 220 20.23 -2.36 -17.40
CA ALA A 220 21.63 -2.65 -17.06
C ALA A 220 22.55 -1.41 -16.98
N THR A 221 22.10 -0.30 -17.57
CA THR A 221 22.76 1.00 -17.46
C THR A 221 21.84 1.96 -16.74
N ILE A 222 22.32 2.51 -15.63
CA ILE A 222 21.63 3.56 -14.88
C ILE A 222 21.37 4.75 -15.80
N PRO A 223 20.10 5.15 -16.01
CA PRO A 223 19.75 6.33 -16.80
C PRO A 223 20.30 7.64 -16.22
N ASP A 224 20.73 8.56 -17.09
CA ASP A 224 21.29 9.88 -16.71
C ASP A 224 20.31 10.78 -15.93
N ASN A 225 19.02 10.43 -15.89
CA ASN A 225 17.98 11.19 -15.19
C ASN A 225 17.80 10.79 -13.72
N TRP A 226 18.64 9.90 -13.19
CA TRP A 226 18.64 9.57 -11.77
C TRP A 226 19.06 10.78 -10.94
N SER A 227 18.32 11.03 -9.85
CA SER A 227 18.57 12.17 -8.98
C SER A 227 18.42 11.78 -7.53
N THR A 228 19.48 12.00 -6.77
CA THR A 228 19.56 11.76 -5.32
C THR A 228 19.84 13.05 -4.54
N ARG A 229 19.52 14.21 -5.14
CA ARG A 229 19.87 15.52 -4.60
C ARG A 229 19.09 15.85 -3.33
N SER A 230 19.72 16.63 -2.45
CA SER A 230 19.09 17.12 -1.21
C SER A 230 18.65 15.98 -0.29
N ASN A 231 19.47 14.94 -0.20
CA ASN A 231 19.46 13.95 0.88
C ASN A 231 20.64 14.24 1.82
N ASP A 232 20.75 13.50 2.93
CA ASP A 232 21.87 13.64 3.87
C ASP A 232 23.13 12.99 3.28
N ASP A 233 24.12 13.83 2.91
CA ASP A 233 25.43 13.42 2.42
C ASP A 233 26.48 13.27 3.55
N ASP A 234 26.16 13.72 4.77
CA ASP A 234 27.07 13.77 5.93
C ASP A 234 26.84 12.63 6.95
N CYS A 235 26.00 11.67 6.57
CA CYS A 235 25.87 10.35 7.18
C CYS A 235 26.83 9.31 6.51
#